data_AF-A0A9Q9F1A3-F1
#
_entry.id   AF-A0A9Q9F1A3-F1
#
_cell.length_a   1.000
_cell.length_b   1.000
_cell.length_c   1.000
_cell.angle_alpha   90.00
_cell.angle_beta   90.00
_cell.angle_gamma   90.00
#
_symmetry.space_group_name_H-M   'P 1'
#
loop_
_entity.id
_entity.type
_entity.pdbx_description
1 polymer ?
#
loop_
_entity_poly.entity_id
_entity_poly.type
_entity_poly.pdbx_seq_one_letter_code
_entity_poly.pdbx_strand_id
1 'polypeptide(L)'
;MNFNEEEFTMNQLLKHLLASSELNGRQEPCPNCGLTLRESLHIGKFGCSKCYSTFQAYLPRIVERVQAGNQKHVGKAPLKSAEKIARRKKIEELELKLQELVELQDFEQAVHVRDEIKALKESEAE
;
A
#
# COMPACT_ATOMS: atom_id res chain seq x y z
N MET A 1 -14.20 -41.78 -13.83
CA MET A 1 -14.37 -40.37 -14.24
C MET A 1 -13.32 -39.59 -13.48
N ASN A 2 -12.31 -39.07 -14.19
CA ASN A 2 -11.28 -38.25 -13.57
C ASN A 2 -11.90 -36.90 -13.25
N PHE A 3 -12.21 -36.67 -11.98
CA PHE A 3 -12.48 -35.33 -11.48
C PHE A 3 -11.14 -34.59 -11.51
N ASN A 4 -10.84 -33.96 -12.65
CA ASN A 4 -9.89 -32.85 -12.65
C ASN A 4 -10.57 -31.71 -11.90
N GLU A 5 -10.38 -31.74 -10.58
CA GLU A 5 -10.57 -30.63 -9.66
C GLU A 5 -9.61 -29.50 -10.05
N GLU A 6 -9.96 -28.75 -11.10
CA GLU A 6 -9.61 -27.33 -11.10
C GLU A 6 -10.53 -26.65 -10.08
N GLU A 7 -10.31 -26.97 -8.80
CA GLU A 7 -10.83 -26.17 -7.70
C GLU A 7 -10.44 -24.73 -7.97
N PHE A 8 -11.44 -23.84 -7.96
CA PHE A 8 -11.21 -22.41 -8.03
C PHE A 8 -10.34 -22.00 -6.84
N THR A 9 -9.03 -21.96 -7.05
CA THR A 9 -8.08 -21.57 -6.02
C THR A 9 -7.93 -20.06 -6.02
N MET A 10 -7.71 -19.46 -4.85
CA MET A 10 -7.42 -18.03 -4.74
C MET A 10 -6.26 -17.59 -5.65
N ASN A 11 -5.31 -18.49 -5.93
CA ASN A 11 -4.21 -18.23 -6.85
C ASN A 11 -4.68 -18.13 -8.31
N GLN A 12 -5.62 -18.96 -8.75
CA GLN A 12 -6.19 -18.85 -10.11
C GLN A 12 -6.94 -17.53 -10.31
N LEU A 13 -7.69 -17.07 -9.30
CA LEU A 13 -8.33 -15.76 -9.33
C LEU A 13 -7.30 -14.62 -9.44
N LEU A 14 -6.26 -14.64 -8.61
CA LEU A 14 -5.20 -13.64 -8.62
C LEU A 14 -4.47 -13.60 -9.97
N LYS A 15 -4.20 -14.75 -10.58
CA LYS A 15 -3.61 -14.81 -11.93
C LYS A 15 -4.47 -14.10 -12.97
N HIS A 16 -5.78 -14.34 -12.97
CA HIS A 16 -6.71 -13.68 -13.90
C HIS A 16 -6.77 -12.17 -13.68
N LEU A 17 -6.79 -11.72 -12.42
CA LEU A 17 -6.75 -10.30 -12.09
C LEU A 17 -5.45 -9.63 -12.54
N LEU A 18 -4.33 -10.36 -12.57
CA LEU A 18 -3.00 -9.81 -12.89
C LEU A 18 -2.62 -9.93 -14.38
N ALA A 19 -3.34 -10.72 -15.17
CA ALA A 19 -3.08 -10.97 -16.58
C ALA A 19 -3.37 -9.73 -17.45
N SER A 20 -2.41 -8.80 -17.49
CA SER A 20 -2.40 -7.67 -18.42
C SER A 20 -0.98 -7.40 -18.92
N SER A 21 -0.88 -7.02 -20.19
CA SER A 21 0.38 -6.81 -20.92
C SER A 21 1.22 -5.63 -20.41
N GLU A 22 0.64 -4.76 -19.58
CA GLU A 22 1.25 -3.51 -19.11
C GLU A 22 2.29 -3.69 -18.00
N LEU A 23 2.39 -4.87 -17.38
CA LEU A 23 3.41 -5.17 -16.37
C LEU A 23 4.71 -5.77 -16.97
N ASN A 24 4.81 -5.85 -18.31
CA ASN A 24 5.89 -6.51 -19.04
C ASN A 24 7.08 -5.57 -19.36
N GLY A 25 7.63 -4.89 -18.34
CA GLY A 25 8.99 -4.32 -18.46
C GLY A 25 10.04 -5.43 -18.60
N ARG A 26 11.24 -5.14 -19.10
CA ARG A 26 12.39 -6.04 -18.90
C ARG A 26 12.80 -5.95 -17.44
N GLN A 27 12.60 -7.01 -16.67
CA GLN A 27 12.97 -7.05 -15.25
C GLN A 27 14.08 -8.05 -15.01
N GLU A 28 15.04 -7.65 -14.18
CA GLU A 28 15.99 -8.59 -13.63
C GLU A 28 15.26 -9.58 -12.71
N PRO A 29 15.66 -10.87 -12.71
CA PRO A 29 15.15 -11.83 -11.77
C PRO A 29 15.50 -11.43 -10.33
N CYS A 30 14.71 -11.89 -9.37
CA CYS A 30 15.01 -11.71 -7.95
C CYS A 30 16.42 -12.28 -7.65
N PRO A 31 17.35 -11.48 -7.09
CA PRO A 31 18.72 -11.93 -6.86
C PRO A 31 18.82 -13.05 -5.80
N ASN A 32 17.75 -13.28 -5.02
CA ASN A 32 17.72 -14.32 -3.99
C ASN A 32 17.07 -15.62 -4.46
N CYS A 33 15.93 -15.56 -5.16
CA CYS A 33 15.18 -16.77 -5.54
C CYS A 33 15.08 -16.99 -7.06
N GLY A 34 15.69 -16.14 -7.88
CA GLY A 34 15.74 -16.28 -9.34
C GLY A 34 14.43 -16.02 -10.09
N LEU A 35 13.29 -15.93 -9.40
CA LEU A 35 12.00 -15.67 -10.04
C LEU A 35 11.99 -14.29 -10.69
N THR A 36 11.53 -14.23 -11.93
CA THR A 36 11.16 -13.00 -12.62
C THR A 36 9.82 -12.48 -12.10
N LEU A 37 9.51 -11.21 -12.41
CA LEU A 37 8.20 -10.65 -12.11
C LEU A 37 7.09 -11.43 -12.82
N ARG A 38 7.28 -11.78 -14.10
CA ARG A 38 6.31 -12.54 -14.89
C ARG A 38 5.98 -13.90 -14.27
N GLU A 39 6.99 -14.64 -13.83
CA GLU A 39 6.78 -15.93 -13.15
C GLU A 39 6.05 -15.73 -11.83
N SER A 40 6.41 -14.70 -11.05
CA SER A 40 5.73 -14.39 -9.78
C SER A 40 4.24 -14.09 -9.98
N LEU A 41 3.90 -13.30 -11.02
CA LEU A 41 2.51 -13.00 -11.38
C LEU A 41 1.78 -14.24 -11.92
N HIS A 42 2.46 -15.06 -12.72
CA HIS A 42 1.89 -16.31 -13.23
C HIS A 42 1.66 -17.34 -12.12
N ILE A 43 2.49 -17.38 -11.07
CA ILE A 43 2.26 -18.25 -9.91
C ILE A 43 1.19 -17.64 -8.99
N GLY A 44 1.09 -16.31 -8.94
CA GLY A 44 0.20 -15.56 -8.06
C GLY A 44 0.80 -15.26 -6.68
N LYS A 45 2.12 -15.44 -6.52
CA LYS A 45 2.85 -15.13 -5.28
C LYS A 45 4.31 -14.79 -5.54
N PHE A 46 4.92 -14.08 -4.59
CA PHE A 46 6.36 -13.89 -4.56
C PHE A 46 7.08 -15.08 -3.92
N GLY A 47 8.32 -15.34 -4.35
CA GLY A 47 9.10 -16.50 -3.88
C GLY A 47 9.84 -16.29 -2.56
N CYS A 48 10.25 -15.06 -2.26
CA CYS A 48 10.94 -14.72 -1.01
C CYS A 48 10.73 -13.24 -0.64
N SER A 49 11.20 -12.82 0.53
CA SER A 49 11.10 -11.44 1.00
C SER A 49 11.78 -10.42 0.06
N LYS A 50 12.89 -10.79 -0.59
CA LYS A 50 13.64 -9.90 -1.49
C LYS A 50 12.84 -9.51 -2.74
N CYS A 51 11.85 -10.31 -3.14
CA CYS A 51 10.97 -10.00 -4.27
C CYS A 51 10.22 -8.67 -4.08
N TYR A 52 9.83 -8.31 -2.85
CA TYR A 52 9.15 -7.03 -2.59
C TYR A 52 10.01 -5.82 -2.95
N SER A 53 11.30 -5.87 -2.56
CA SER A 53 12.25 -4.81 -2.92
C SER A 53 12.64 -4.85 -4.40
N THR A 54 12.81 -6.04 -4.98
CA THR A 54 13.23 -6.19 -6.39
C THR A 54 12.17 -5.65 -7.34
N PHE A 55 10.89 -5.87 -7.03
CA PHE A 55 9.77 -5.48 -7.89
C PHE A 55 9.00 -4.27 -7.35
N GLN A 56 9.59 -3.49 -6.45
CA GLN A 56 8.93 -2.41 -5.72
C GLN A 56 8.23 -1.41 -6.64
N ALA A 57 8.85 -1.06 -7.78
CA ALA A 57 8.29 -0.14 -8.76
C ALA A 57 6.93 -0.59 -9.33
N TYR A 58 6.65 -1.89 -9.32
CA TYR A 58 5.41 -2.48 -9.86
C TYR A 58 4.37 -2.77 -8.78
N LEU A 59 4.76 -2.85 -7.52
CA LEU A 59 3.86 -3.19 -6.41
C LEU A 59 2.63 -2.27 -6.34
N PRO A 60 2.73 -0.93 -6.47
CA PRO A 60 1.55 -0.07 -6.40
C PRO A 60 0.49 -0.45 -7.44
N ARG A 61 0.90 -0.71 -8.69
CA ARG A 61 0.02 -1.11 -9.78
C ARG A 61 -0.61 -2.49 -9.57
N ILE A 62 0.17 -3.43 -9.05
CA ILE A 62 -0.29 -4.79 -8.74
C ILE A 62 -1.35 -4.74 -7.63
N VAL A 63 -1.06 -4.03 -6.54
CA VAL A 63 -1.97 -3.88 -5.39
C VAL A 63 -3.25 -3.16 -5.81
N GLU A 64 -3.13 -2.05 -6.53
CA GLU A 64 -4.26 -1.29 -7.09
C GLU A 64 -5.24 -2.20 -7.83
N ARG A 65 -4.71 -3.07 -8.71
CA ARG A 65 -5.54 -3.94 -9.54
C ARG A 65 -6.27 -4.99 -8.72
N VAL A 66 -5.57 -5.65 -7.80
CA VAL A 66 -6.18 -6.64 -6.89
C VAL A 66 -7.24 -5.98 -5.99
N GLN A 67 -7.03 -4.71 -5.62
CA GLN A 67 -7.94 -3.95 -4.79
C GLN A 67 -9.00 -3.16 -5.60
N ALA A 68 -9.17 -3.45 -6.89
CA ALA A 68 -10.14 -2.80 -7.77
C ALA A 68 -10.06 -1.26 -7.74
N GLY A 69 -8.83 -0.72 -7.75
CA GLY A 69 -8.55 0.72 -7.75
C GLY A 69 -8.48 1.35 -6.35
N ASN A 70 -8.81 0.62 -5.29
CA ASN A 70 -8.75 1.16 -3.94
C ASN A 70 -7.30 1.22 -3.45
N GLN A 71 -6.81 2.44 -3.17
CA GLN A 71 -5.48 2.66 -2.55
C GLN A 71 -5.57 2.83 -1.02
N LYS A 72 -6.77 3.01 -0.49
CA LYS A 72 -7.04 3.28 0.92
C LYS A 72 -8.15 2.37 1.40
N HIS A 73 -8.01 1.84 2.62
CA HIS A 73 -9.05 1.06 3.25
C HIS A 73 -10.20 1.97 3.71
N VAL A 74 -11.40 1.74 3.16
CA VAL A 74 -12.62 2.50 3.48
C VAL A 74 -13.64 1.71 4.31
N GLY A 75 -13.28 0.49 4.74
CA GLY A 75 -14.15 -0.43 5.46
C GLY A 75 -14.11 -0.31 6.98
N LYS A 76 -14.60 -1.36 7.66
CA LYS A 76 -14.65 -1.45 9.12
C LYS A 76 -13.27 -1.37 9.76
N ALA A 77 -13.12 -0.51 10.76
CA ALA A 77 -11.95 -0.48 11.62
C ALA A 77 -12.26 -1.13 12.97
N PRO A 78 -11.32 -1.85 13.61
CA PRO A 78 -11.49 -2.32 14.98
C PRO A 78 -11.76 -1.14 15.93
N LEU A 79 -12.73 -1.29 16.85
CA LEU A 79 -13.09 -0.23 17.81
C LEU A 79 -11.88 0.24 18.62
N LYS A 80 -11.03 -0.69 19.07
CA LYS A 80 -9.78 -0.38 19.80
C LYS A 80 -8.79 0.47 19.00
N SER A 81 -8.89 0.44 17.68
CA SER A 81 -8.00 1.21 16.78
C SER A 81 -8.66 2.48 16.26
N ALA A 82 -9.95 2.71 16.52
CA ALA A 82 -10.70 3.82 15.96
C ALA A 82 -10.12 5.18 16.39
N GLU A 83 -9.79 5.33 17.67
CA GLU A 83 -9.16 6.55 18.19
C GLU A 83 -7.78 6.80 17.55
N LYS A 84 -6.94 5.76 17.50
CA LYS A 84 -5.62 5.83 16.87
C LYS A 84 -5.70 6.19 15.39
N ILE A 85 -6.67 5.63 14.66
CA ILE A 85 -6.90 5.93 13.24
C ILE A 85 -7.38 7.37 13.07
N ALA A 86 -8.33 7.83 13.89
CA ALA A 86 -8.83 9.20 13.84
C ALA A 86 -7.72 10.22 14.12
N ARG A 87 -6.88 9.95 15.13
CA ARG A 87 -5.73 10.78 15.48
C ARG A 87 -4.71 10.86 14.34
N ARG A 88 -4.34 9.72 13.75
CA ARG A 88 -3.44 9.69 12.59
C ARG A 88 -3.99 10.49 11.41
N LYS A 89 -5.29 10.36 11.10
CA LYS A 89 -5.93 11.17 10.05
C LYS A 89 -5.86 12.67 10.36
N LYS A 90 -6.10 13.05 11.61
CA LYS A 90 -6.00 14.44 12.04
C LYS A 90 -4.58 14.99 11.88
N ILE A 91 -3.56 14.20 12.21
CA ILE A 91 -2.16 14.56 11.97
C ILE A 91 -1.89 14.76 10.47
N GLU A 92 -2.31 13.82 9.62
CA GLU A 92 -2.14 13.93 8.15
C GLU A 92 -2.82 15.19 7.60
N GLU A 93 -4.02 15.53 8.07
CA GLU A 93 -4.72 16.77 7.69
C GLU A 93 -3.97 18.03 8.13
N LEU A 94 -3.43 18.04 9.35
CA LEU A 94 -2.67 19.17 9.87
C LEU A 94 -1.31 19.32 9.17
N GLU A 95 -0.67 18.23 8.77
CA GLU A 95 0.59 18.27 7.99
C GLU A 95 0.38 18.92 6.61
N LEU A 96 -0.73 18.60 5.93
CA LEU A 96 -1.12 19.28 4.68
C LEU A 96 -1.39 20.76 4.91
N LYS A 97 -2.14 21.09 5.97
CA LYS A 97 -2.44 22.49 6.32
C LYS A 97 -1.18 23.28 6.70
N LEU A 98 -0.23 22.65 7.39
CA LEU A 98 1.05 23.26 7.72
C LEU A 98 1.82 23.61 6.45
N GLN A 99 1.85 22.70 5.47
CA GLN A 99 2.50 22.95 4.19
C GLN A 99 1.86 24.14 3.47
N GLU A 100 0.53 24.19 3.41
CA GLU A 100 -0.22 25.31 2.82
C GLU A 100 0.11 26.65 3.48
N LEU A 101 0.13 26.70 4.82
CA LEU A 101 0.45 27.92 5.57
C LEU A 101 1.89 28.40 5.34
N VAL A 102 2.83 27.47 5.21
CA VAL A 102 4.23 27.79 4.88
C VAL A 102 4.34 28.35 3.46
N GLU A 103 3.62 27.79 2.49
CA GLU A 103 3.55 28.30 1.11
C GLU A 103 2.95 29.71 1.06
N LEU A 104 1.96 30.00 1.91
CA LEU A 104 1.34 31.32 2.07
C LEU A 104 2.14 32.30 2.94
N GLN A 105 3.27 31.87 3.52
CA GLN A 105 4.10 32.64 4.45
C GLN A 105 3.36 33.09 5.74
N ASP A 106 2.29 32.40 6.13
CA ASP A 106 1.58 32.61 7.39
C ASP A 106 2.27 31.82 8.51
N PHE A 107 3.41 32.34 8.96
CA PHE A 107 4.25 31.65 9.93
C PHE A 107 3.66 31.60 11.34
N GLU A 108 2.81 32.56 11.71
CA GLU A 108 2.15 32.57 13.01
C GLU A 108 1.19 31.39 13.13
N GLN A 109 0.30 31.21 12.13
CA GLN A 109 -0.59 30.06 12.10
C GLN A 109 0.18 28.74 11.90
N ALA A 110 1.26 28.74 11.11
CA ALA A 110 2.09 27.55 10.93
C ALA A 110 2.70 27.07 12.26
N VAL A 111 3.12 27.98 13.14
CA VAL A 111 3.63 27.63 14.48
C VAL A 111 2.55 26.94 15.31
N HIS A 112 1.32 27.47 15.33
CA HIS A 112 0.20 26.86 16.04
C HIS A 112 -0.11 25.45 15.52
N VAL A 113 -0.20 25.28 14.20
CA VAL A 113 -0.48 23.98 13.57
C VAL A 113 0.65 22.97 13.86
N ARG A 114 1.91 23.41 13.81
CA ARG A 114 3.07 22.58 14.14
C ARG A 114 3.01 22.08 15.58
N ASP A 115 2.66 22.95 16.52
CA ASP A 115 2.60 22.59 17.94
C ASP A 115 1.42 21.64 18.22
N GLU A 116 0.27 21.80 17.52
CA GLU A 116 -0.85 20.85 17.56
C GLU A 116 -0.45 19.46 17.05
N ILE A 117 0.27 19.38 15.92
CA ILE A 117 0.81 18.12 15.39
C ILE A 117 1.71 17.44 16.43
N LYS A 118 2.57 18.21 17.09
CA LYS A 118 3.49 17.67 18.10
C LYS A 118 2.73 17.09 19.29
N ALA A 119 1.74 17.81 19.83
CA ALA A 119 0.92 17.33 20.94
C ALA A 119 0.16 16.04 20.58
N LEU A 120 -0.40 15.96 19.37
CA LEU A 120 -1.08 14.75 18.89
C LEU A 120 -0.12 13.56 18.75
N LYS A 121 1.12 13.77 18.28
CA LYS A 121 2.15 12.72 18.17
C LYS A 121 2.65 12.23 19.53
N GLU A 122 2.83 13.13 20.49
CA GLU A 122 3.27 12.76 21.85
C GLU A 122 2.23 11.87 22.54
N SER A 123 0.94 12.20 22.39
CA SER A 123 -0.14 11.36 22.93
C SER A 123 -0.21 9.95 22.33
N GLU A 124 0.43 9.68 21.17
CA GLU A 124 0.49 8.35 20.52
C GLU A 124 1.57 7.44 21.13
N ALA A 125 2.58 8.01 21.79
CA ALA A 125 3.68 7.28 22.38
C ALA A 125 3.36 6.69 23.78
N GLU A 126 2.24 7.11 24.38
CA GLU A 126 1.68 6.62 25.66
C GLU A 126 0.50 5.68 25.45
#